data_AF-A0A9D4XRA7-F1
#
_entry.id   AF-A0A9D4XRA7-F1
#
_cell.length_a   1.000
_cell.length_b   1.000
_cell.length_c   1.000
_cell.angle_alpha   90.00
_cell.angle_beta   90.00
_cell.angle_gamma   90.00
#
_symmetry.space_group_name_H-M   'P 1'
#
loop_
_entity.id
_entity.type
_entity.pdbx_description
1 polymer ?
#
loop_
_entity_poly.entity_id
_entity_poly.type
_entity_poly.pdbx_seq_one_letter_code
_entity_poly.pdbx_strand_id
1 'polypeptide(L)'
;MSRTDFTINHYAGDVTYQTDLFLDKNKDYVVPEHAALLCASKCSFVSGLFPPLHEESTKSTKFSSIATQFKQQLQSLLETLSATEPHYIRCVKPNNLLKPGIFENNDVLQQLRCGGVMEEIRISCAGYPTRKNFDEFVQWFSIMEPKVLKSCPDEMTACKRLLDKANLKDYQIGKTKVFLRAGQMAELDACRAEVLGRSAIVIQKKARTYICEKQYKLLRFSAIELQRAIKAKATLVLDKDVCSSLKVISFSITSFSRYFTIVYREEGKCTSVPLPMKLPRVCMYSAKMSPLPVTSMDNISSLDAYGKASPQSHPGSST
;
A
#
# COMPACT_ATOMS: atom_id res chain seq x y z
N MET A 1 17.53 51.33 -11.95
CA MET A 1 17.22 50.79 -10.62
C MET A 1 18.29 49.77 -10.27
N SER A 2 19.00 49.94 -9.16
CA SER A 2 20.04 48.99 -8.73
C SER A 2 19.38 47.65 -8.36
N ARG A 3 19.95 46.54 -8.84
CA ARG A 3 19.52 45.20 -8.43
C ARG A 3 19.93 44.99 -6.96
N THR A 4 18.95 44.96 -6.06
CA THR A 4 19.13 44.74 -4.61
C THR A 4 19.06 43.26 -4.22
N ASP A 5 18.82 42.35 -5.16
CA ASP A 5 18.59 40.94 -4.88
C ASP A 5 19.58 40.05 -5.65
N PHE A 6 19.91 38.90 -5.07
CA PHE A 6 20.70 37.86 -5.72
C PHE A 6 20.11 36.48 -5.42
N THR A 7 20.28 35.54 -6.34
CA THR A 7 19.77 34.17 -6.21
C THR A 7 20.92 33.20 -6.03
N ILE A 8 20.79 32.31 -5.05
CA ILE A 8 21.69 31.15 -4.87
C ILE A 8 20.91 29.89 -5.25
N ASN A 9 21.53 29.06 -6.09
CA ASN A 9 21.04 27.72 -6.38
C ASN A 9 21.45 26.77 -5.25
N HIS A 10 20.51 26.47 -4.34
CA HIS A 10 20.70 25.47 -3.30
C HIS A 10 20.27 24.08 -3.79
N TYR A 11 20.71 23.03 -3.10
CA TYR A 11 20.26 21.66 -3.43
C TYR A 11 18.71 21.52 -3.41
N ALA A 12 18.04 22.35 -2.61
CA ALA A 12 16.59 22.39 -2.43
C ALA A 12 15.87 23.26 -3.47
N GLY A 13 16.61 23.93 -4.36
CA GLY A 13 16.11 24.87 -5.36
C GLY A 13 16.72 26.27 -5.23
N ASP A 14 16.34 27.14 -6.16
CA ASP A 14 16.80 28.53 -6.21
C ASP A 14 16.13 29.36 -5.10
N VAL A 15 16.95 30.06 -4.32
CA VAL A 15 16.49 30.98 -3.27
C VAL A 15 17.01 32.38 -3.58
N THR A 16 16.10 33.34 -3.65
CA THR A 16 16.43 34.75 -3.90
C THR A 16 16.49 35.51 -2.58
N TYR A 17 17.60 36.19 -2.35
CA TYR A 17 17.91 36.96 -1.16
C TYR A 17 17.91 38.45 -1.48
N GLN A 18 17.16 39.21 -0.70
CA GLN A 18 17.17 40.67 -0.74
C GLN A 18 18.29 41.20 0.17
N THR A 19 19.16 42.05 -0.38
CA THR A 19 20.37 42.54 0.31
C THR A 19 20.11 43.72 1.25
N ASP A 20 18.88 44.23 1.29
CA ASP A 20 18.53 45.35 2.16
C ASP A 20 18.84 45.02 3.63
N LEU A 21 19.57 45.92 4.27
CA LEU A 21 20.02 45.82 5.66
C LEU A 21 20.97 44.63 5.96
N PHE A 22 21.55 43.96 4.95
CA PHE A 22 22.50 42.86 5.18
C PHE A 22 23.68 43.30 6.05
N LEU A 23 24.27 44.46 5.75
CA LEU A 23 25.42 44.98 6.50
C LEU A 23 25.05 45.34 7.93
N ASP A 24 23.91 45.98 8.16
CA ASP A 24 23.50 46.40 9.50
C ASP A 24 23.11 45.20 10.36
N LYS A 25 22.43 44.21 9.79
CA LYS A 25 22.17 42.93 10.46
C LYS A 25 23.45 42.18 10.80
N ASN A 26 24.49 42.28 9.97
CA ASN A 26 25.73 41.52 10.17
C ASN A 26 26.74 42.21 11.12
N LYS A 27 26.58 43.51 11.39
CA LYS A 27 27.52 44.30 12.22
C LYS A 27 27.51 43.96 13.70
N ASP A 28 26.45 43.33 14.21
CA ASP A 28 26.28 42.97 15.63
C ASP A 28 26.69 44.10 16.59
N TYR A 29 26.34 45.34 16.25
CA TYR A 29 26.89 46.48 16.94
C TYR A 29 26.26 46.63 18.33
N VAL A 30 27.00 46.18 19.35
CA VAL A 30 26.69 46.46 20.75
C VAL A 30 27.51 47.67 21.19
N VAL A 31 26.82 48.72 21.62
CA VAL A 31 27.44 49.92 22.20
C VAL A 31 28.19 49.53 23.47
N PRO A 32 29.53 49.66 23.54
CA PRO A 32 30.33 49.23 24.69
C PRO A 32 29.87 49.86 26.01
N GLU A 33 29.41 51.11 25.97
CA GLU A 33 28.89 51.85 27.12
C GLU A 33 27.61 51.20 27.67
N HIS A 34 26.74 50.68 26.80
CA HIS A 34 25.54 49.96 27.23
C HIS A 34 25.91 48.62 27.86
N ALA A 35 26.85 47.89 27.28
CA ALA A 35 27.33 46.63 27.84
C ALA A 35 27.97 46.84 29.23
N ALA A 36 28.79 47.89 29.38
CA ALA A 36 29.42 48.25 30.65
C ALA A 36 28.39 48.64 31.72
N LEU A 37 27.36 49.41 31.35
CA LEU A 37 26.25 49.77 32.25
C LEU A 37 25.49 48.54 32.74
N LEU A 38 25.20 47.59 31.84
CA LEU A 38 24.49 46.36 32.17
C LEU A 38 25.34 45.42 33.03
N CYS A 39 26.64 45.32 32.75
CA CYS A 39 27.61 44.61 33.58
C CYS A 39 27.70 45.20 35.00
N ALA A 40 27.61 46.53 35.14
CA ALA A 40 27.64 47.24 36.42
C ALA A 40 26.29 47.22 37.19
N SER A 41 25.28 46.50 36.68
CA SER A 41 23.98 46.40 37.34
C SER A 41 24.10 45.79 38.74
N LYS A 42 23.38 46.38 39.70
CA LYS A 42 23.25 45.84 41.07
C LYS A 42 22.44 44.54 41.12
N CYS A 43 21.67 44.25 40.08
CA CYS A 43 20.93 43.00 39.96
C CYS A 43 21.87 41.91 39.46
N SER A 44 22.16 40.91 40.31
CA SER A 44 23.06 39.79 39.99
C SER A 44 22.67 39.01 38.74
N PHE A 45 21.36 38.91 38.45
CA PHE A 45 20.87 38.29 37.23
C PHE A 45 21.29 39.10 35.99
N VAL A 46 21.13 40.42 36.02
CA VAL A 46 21.44 41.29 34.87
C VAL A 46 22.94 41.37 34.63
N SER A 47 23.74 41.58 35.68
CA SER A 47 25.20 41.60 35.54
C SER A 47 25.76 40.24 35.11
N GLY A 48 25.11 39.13 35.50
CA GLY A 48 25.47 37.78 35.05
C GLY A 48 25.25 37.51 33.55
N LEU A 49 24.33 38.23 32.89
CA LEU A 49 24.07 38.09 31.44
C LEU A 49 25.13 38.81 30.57
N PHE A 50 25.83 39.79 31.14
CA PHE A 50 26.81 40.63 30.44
C PHE A 50 28.16 40.53 31.14
N PRO A 51 28.90 39.42 30.94
CA PRO A 51 30.22 39.26 31.55
C PRO A 51 31.17 40.36 31.06
N PRO A 52 32.13 40.78 31.91
CA PRO A 52 33.08 41.82 31.54
C PRO A 52 33.87 41.41 30.30
N LEU A 53 33.93 42.32 29.32
CA LEU A 53 34.71 42.13 28.11
C LEU A 53 36.19 41.99 28.48
N HIS A 54 36.86 40.96 27.95
CA HIS A 54 38.28 40.75 28.19
C HIS A 54 39.08 41.93 27.60
N GLU A 55 39.79 42.69 28.43
CA GLU A 55 40.64 43.84 28.02
C GLU A 55 41.95 43.40 27.35
N GLU A 56 41.92 42.42 26.45
CA GLU A 56 43.10 42.00 25.70
C GLU A 56 42.93 42.27 24.20
N SER A 57 43.41 43.45 23.78
CA SER A 57 44.21 43.69 22.56
C SER A 57 43.96 45.08 21.95
N THR A 58 44.67 46.06 22.49
CA THR A 58 45.16 47.21 21.73
C THR A 58 46.03 46.72 20.56
N LYS A 59 45.39 46.39 19.43
CA LYS A 59 45.86 46.39 18.02
C LYS A 59 45.03 45.37 17.22
N SER A 60 44.10 45.88 16.43
CA SER A 60 43.10 45.15 15.62
C SER A 60 42.04 44.40 16.44
N THR A 61 41.07 45.15 16.97
CA THR A 61 39.72 44.63 17.18
C THR A 61 39.20 44.13 15.83
N LYS A 62 39.47 42.86 15.52
CA LYS A 62 38.94 42.18 14.34
C LYS A 62 37.44 42.27 14.46
N PHE A 63 36.82 43.12 13.65
CA PHE A 63 35.39 43.16 13.50
C PHE A 63 34.90 41.75 13.20
N SER A 64 34.32 41.09 14.21
CA SER A 64 33.76 39.76 14.08
C SER A 64 32.29 39.94 13.75
N SER A 65 31.94 39.69 12.49
CA SER A 65 30.56 39.78 12.05
C SER A 65 29.73 38.59 12.54
N ILE A 66 28.40 38.75 12.63
CA ILE A 66 27.49 37.64 12.99
C ILE A 66 27.73 36.43 12.09
N ALA A 67 27.89 36.65 10.79
CA ALA A 67 28.15 35.59 9.83
C ALA A 67 29.46 34.83 10.12
N THR A 68 30.51 35.53 10.56
CA THR A 68 31.80 34.90 10.91
C THR A 68 31.67 34.04 12.16
N GLN A 69 30.99 34.55 13.19
CA GLN A 69 30.75 33.80 14.43
C GLN A 69 29.85 32.58 14.17
N PHE A 70 28.75 32.77 13.43
CA PHE A 70 27.85 31.67 13.05
C PHE A 70 28.58 30.60 12.24
N LYS A 71 29.45 30.98 11.30
CA LYS A 71 30.27 30.03 10.53
C LYS A 71 31.20 29.22 11.44
N GLN A 72 31.86 29.86 12.41
CA GLN A 72 32.74 29.18 13.36
C GLN A 72 31.97 28.22 14.26
N GLN A 73 30.82 28.64 14.79
CA GLN A 73 29.94 27.80 15.60
C GLN A 73 29.43 26.59 14.82
N LEU A 74 28.99 26.81 13.56
CA LEU A 74 28.52 25.74 12.69
C LEU A 74 29.65 24.74 12.37
N GLN A 75 30.86 25.23 12.09
CA GLN A 75 32.01 24.37 11.83
C GLN A 75 32.35 23.49 13.03
N SER A 76 32.41 24.07 14.24
CA SER A 76 32.66 23.31 15.47
C SER A 76 31.57 22.27 15.76
N LEU A 77 30.31 22.61 15.49
CA LEU A 77 29.19 21.68 15.59
C LEU A 77 29.32 20.51 14.59
N LEU A 78 29.64 20.80 13.33
CA LEU A 78 29.81 19.78 12.30
C LEU A 78 30.96 18.83 12.60
N GLU A 79 32.07 19.33 13.14
CA GLU A 79 33.19 18.51 13.60
C GLU A 79 32.75 17.53 14.71
N THR A 80 32.01 18.04 15.70
CA THR A 80 31.46 17.21 16.79
C THR A 80 30.53 16.12 16.25
N LEU A 81 29.62 16.48 15.33
CA LEU A 81 28.69 15.52 14.73
C LEU A 81 29.40 14.48 13.86
N SER A 82 30.44 14.90 13.12
CA SER A 82 31.21 14.01 12.23
C SER A 82 32.02 12.94 12.98
N ALA A 83 32.33 13.18 14.25
CA ALA A 83 32.99 12.21 15.13
C ALA A 83 32.03 11.13 15.67
N THR A 84 30.72 11.27 15.43
CA THR A 84 29.68 10.36 15.92
C THR A 84 29.01 9.59 14.79
N GLU A 85 28.23 8.55 15.12
CA GLU A 85 27.35 7.88 14.18
C GLU A 85 26.02 8.65 14.07
N PRO A 86 25.69 9.24 12.90
CA PRO A 86 24.51 10.10 12.79
C PRO A 86 23.24 9.28 12.58
N HIS A 87 22.18 9.66 13.31
CA HIS A 87 20.82 9.20 13.06
C HIS A 87 19.94 10.37 12.62
N TYR A 88 19.25 10.22 11.49
CA TYR A 88 18.46 11.30 10.89
C TYR A 88 16.97 11.11 11.14
N ILE A 89 16.31 12.16 11.64
CA ILE A 89 14.85 12.25 11.74
C ILE A 89 14.39 13.39 10.81
N ARG A 90 13.51 13.06 9.86
CA ARG A 90 12.94 14.03 8.91
C ARG A 90 11.49 14.30 9.29
N CYS A 91 11.22 15.52 9.74
CA CYS A 91 9.86 15.96 10.06
C CYS A 91 9.16 16.49 8.79
N VAL A 92 7.90 16.11 8.59
CA VAL A 92 7.09 16.55 7.44
C VAL A 92 5.82 17.23 7.96
N LYS A 93 5.56 18.44 7.50
CA LYS A 93 4.33 19.19 7.77
C LYS A 93 3.28 18.78 6.73
N PRO A 94 2.17 18.12 7.14
CA PRO A 94 1.20 17.57 6.19
C PRO A 94 0.30 18.64 5.57
N ASN A 95 0.08 19.77 6.25
CA ASN A 95 -0.72 20.89 5.74
C ASN A 95 -0.36 22.19 6.46
N ASN A 96 -0.63 23.32 5.82
CA ASN A 96 -0.38 24.64 6.41
C ASN A 96 -1.44 25.10 7.42
N LEU A 97 -2.61 24.46 7.43
CA LEU A 97 -3.72 24.75 8.35
C LEU A 97 -3.51 24.19 9.77
N LEU A 98 -2.47 23.38 9.98
CA LEU A 98 -2.15 22.70 11.24
C LEU A 98 -3.30 21.80 11.74
N LYS A 99 -4.04 21.16 10.83
CA LYS A 99 -5.18 20.28 11.15
C LYS A 99 -4.85 18.80 10.92
N PRO A 100 -5.37 17.88 11.76
CA PRO A 100 -5.21 16.46 11.52
C PRO A 100 -6.05 16.01 10.31
N GLY A 101 -5.62 14.94 9.63
CA GLY A 101 -6.37 14.31 8.53
C GLY A 101 -6.33 15.05 7.18
N ILE A 102 -5.64 16.20 7.10
CA ILE A 102 -5.45 16.95 5.86
C ILE A 102 -4.02 16.74 5.36
N PHE A 103 -3.89 16.35 4.09
CA PHE A 103 -2.60 16.09 3.44
C PHE A 103 -2.50 16.86 2.12
N GLU A 104 -1.62 17.86 2.09
CA GLU A 104 -1.36 18.72 0.93
C GLU A 104 -0.19 18.16 0.12
N ASN A 105 -0.50 17.41 -0.95
CA ASN A 105 0.48 16.67 -1.74
C ASN A 105 1.66 17.52 -2.24
N ASN A 106 1.39 18.73 -2.74
CA ASN A 106 2.44 19.59 -3.33
C ASN A 106 3.42 20.09 -2.28
N ASP A 107 2.92 20.52 -1.12
CA ASP A 107 3.76 21.04 -0.04
C ASP A 107 4.59 19.93 0.59
N VAL A 108 4.00 18.74 0.76
CA VAL A 108 4.75 17.57 1.25
C VAL A 108 5.79 17.13 0.22
N LEU A 109 5.45 17.08 -1.06
CA LEU A 109 6.40 16.72 -2.12
C LEU A 109 7.59 17.70 -2.17
N GLN A 110 7.33 18.99 -2.04
CA GLN A 110 8.39 19.99 -1.97
C GLN A 110 9.26 19.79 -0.74
N GLN A 111 8.68 19.52 0.43
CA GLN A 111 9.43 19.18 1.64
C GLN A 111 10.29 17.91 1.46
N LEU A 112 9.81 16.88 0.76
CA LEU A 112 10.59 15.67 0.50
C LEU A 112 11.78 15.92 -0.43
N ARG A 113 11.63 16.84 -1.41
CA ARG A 113 12.73 17.29 -2.27
C ARG A 113 13.74 18.10 -1.48
N CYS A 114 13.28 19.14 -0.80
CA CYS A 114 14.11 19.99 0.05
C CYS A 114 14.69 19.22 1.25
N GLY A 115 14.07 18.15 1.72
CA GLY A 115 14.56 17.31 2.81
C GLY A 115 15.63 16.31 2.38
N GLY A 116 15.93 16.19 1.09
CA GLY A 116 16.88 15.22 0.54
C GLY A 116 16.38 13.78 0.52
N VAL A 117 15.12 13.52 0.90
CA VAL A 117 14.55 12.17 0.98
C VAL A 117 14.51 11.51 -0.40
N MET A 118 14.13 12.26 -1.43
CA MET A 118 14.12 11.76 -2.81
C MET A 118 15.52 11.38 -3.31
N GLU A 119 16.53 12.15 -2.91
CA GLU A 119 17.92 11.90 -3.27
C GLU A 119 18.49 10.70 -2.52
N GLU A 120 18.16 10.54 -1.24
CA GLU A 120 18.51 9.38 -0.44
C GLU A 120 17.91 8.09 -1.01
N ILE A 121 16.62 8.14 -1.42
CA ILE A 121 15.98 7.04 -2.14
C ILE A 121 16.73 6.76 -3.45
N ARG A 122 17.11 7.78 -4.20
CA ARG A 122 17.86 7.63 -5.47
C ARG A 122 19.20 6.92 -5.26
N ILE A 123 19.97 7.35 -4.26
CA ILE A 123 21.27 6.74 -3.90
C ILE A 123 21.06 5.28 -3.45
N SER A 124 20.03 5.03 -2.62
CA SER A 124 19.69 3.69 -2.16
C SER A 124 19.30 2.76 -3.33
N CYS A 125 18.48 3.25 -4.26
CA CYS A 125 18.04 2.54 -5.46
C CYS A 125 19.16 2.32 -6.48
N ALA A 126 20.15 3.22 -6.56
CA ALA A 126 21.35 3.03 -7.38
C ALA A 126 22.23 1.88 -6.86
N GLY A 127 22.07 1.52 -5.59
CA GLY A 127 22.64 0.32 -4.97
C GLY A 127 21.64 -0.83 -4.91
N TYR A 128 21.68 -1.55 -3.79
CA TYR A 128 20.78 -2.67 -3.50
C TYR A 128 19.90 -2.28 -2.30
N PRO A 129 18.72 -1.69 -2.55
CA PRO A 129 17.86 -1.18 -1.48
C PRO A 129 17.30 -2.30 -0.62
N THR A 130 17.07 -3.48 -1.19
CA THR A 130 16.51 -4.62 -0.48
C THR A 130 17.59 -5.63 -0.14
N ARG A 131 17.71 -5.92 1.16
CA ARG A 131 18.72 -6.82 1.73
C ARG A 131 18.02 -7.80 2.65
N LYS A 132 18.16 -9.09 2.38
CA LYS A 132 17.50 -10.15 3.16
C LYS A 132 18.49 -11.21 3.57
N ASN A 133 18.41 -11.66 4.82
CA ASN A 133 19.19 -12.80 5.27
C ASN A 133 18.73 -14.07 4.53
N PHE A 134 19.61 -15.06 4.40
CA PHE A 134 19.30 -16.27 3.63
C PHE A 134 18.15 -17.09 4.22
N ASP A 135 18.13 -17.24 5.53
CA ASP A 135 17.06 -17.89 6.29
C ASP A 135 15.69 -17.25 6.03
N GLU A 136 15.58 -15.93 6.19
CA GLU A 136 14.35 -15.17 5.93
C GLU A 136 13.90 -15.32 4.47
N PHE A 137 14.86 -15.25 3.54
CA PHE A 137 14.58 -15.32 2.11
C PHE A 137 14.04 -16.70 1.71
N VAL A 138 14.70 -17.78 2.15
CA VAL A 138 14.27 -19.15 1.87
C VAL A 138 12.92 -19.41 2.52
N GLN A 139 12.71 -18.98 3.76
CA GLN A 139 11.42 -19.17 4.44
C GLN A 139 10.27 -18.54 3.65
N TRP A 140 10.42 -17.31 3.16
CA TRP A 140 9.35 -16.61 2.43
C TRP A 140 9.09 -17.18 1.03
N PHE A 141 10.15 -17.54 0.30
CA PHE A 141 10.04 -17.92 -1.12
C PHE A 141 10.09 -19.43 -1.37
N SER A 142 10.32 -20.27 -0.36
CA SER A 142 10.32 -21.73 -0.48
C SER A 142 9.06 -22.32 -1.13
N ILE A 143 7.91 -21.66 -0.99
CA ILE A 143 6.66 -22.09 -1.63
C ILE A 143 6.74 -22.08 -3.16
N MET A 144 7.58 -21.22 -3.74
CA MET A 144 7.79 -21.15 -5.19
C MET A 144 8.48 -22.41 -5.72
N GLU A 145 9.35 -23.01 -4.90
CA GLU A 145 10.01 -24.28 -5.22
C GLU A 145 10.23 -25.13 -3.97
N PRO A 146 9.23 -25.95 -3.57
CA PRO A 146 9.31 -26.76 -2.35
C PRO A 146 10.43 -27.80 -2.36
N LYS A 147 10.99 -28.11 -3.53
CA LYS A 147 12.12 -29.03 -3.69
C LYS A 147 13.42 -28.45 -3.13
N VAL A 148 13.54 -27.12 -3.06
CA VAL A 148 14.73 -26.44 -2.54
C VAL A 148 14.98 -26.80 -1.07
N LEU A 149 13.92 -26.89 -0.26
CA LEU A 149 14.02 -27.26 1.16
C LEU A 149 14.54 -28.69 1.40
N LYS A 150 14.40 -29.58 0.41
CA LYS A 150 14.82 -30.99 0.54
C LYS A 150 16.16 -31.29 -0.14
N SER A 151 16.51 -30.51 -1.16
CA SER A 151 17.61 -30.82 -2.07
C SER A 151 18.89 -30.04 -1.78
N CYS A 152 18.82 -28.95 -1.01
CA CYS A 152 19.95 -28.06 -0.81
C CYS A 152 20.42 -28.11 0.66
N PRO A 153 21.65 -28.56 0.94
CA PRO A 153 22.21 -28.52 2.29
C PRO A 153 22.67 -27.11 2.71
N ASP A 154 22.86 -26.20 1.74
CA ASP A 154 23.35 -24.84 1.94
C ASP A 154 22.30 -23.81 1.53
N GLU A 155 22.11 -22.80 2.39
CA GLU A 155 21.12 -21.74 2.23
C GLU A 155 21.44 -20.81 1.05
N MET A 156 22.73 -20.60 0.75
CA MET A 156 23.15 -19.77 -0.39
C MET A 156 22.72 -20.42 -1.71
N THR A 157 22.94 -21.73 -1.83
CA THR A 157 22.51 -22.52 -3.00
C THR A 157 20.98 -22.54 -3.11
N ALA A 158 20.27 -22.62 -1.99
CA ALA A 158 18.81 -22.52 -1.96
C ALA A 158 18.31 -21.17 -2.48
N CYS A 159 18.90 -20.06 -2.03
CA CYS A 159 18.58 -18.72 -2.51
C CYS A 159 18.81 -18.58 -4.02
N LYS A 160 19.94 -19.09 -4.54
CA LYS A 160 20.23 -19.08 -5.99
C LYS A 160 19.13 -19.76 -6.80
N ARG A 161 18.75 -20.98 -6.43
CA ARG A 161 17.68 -21.71 -7.13
C ARG A 161 16.35 -20.97 -7.13
N LEU A 162 15.98 -20.36 -6.00
CA LEU A 162 14.74 -19.58 -5.89
C LEU A 162 14.78 -18.34 -6.80
N LEU A 163 15.93 -17.65 -6.88
CA LEU A 163 16.13 -16.50 -7.77
C LEU A 163 16.11 -16.92 -9.25
N ASP A 164 16.74 -18.04 -9.59
CA ASP A 164 16.74 -18.60 -10.94
C ASP A 164 15.32 -19.01 -11.36
N LYS A 165 14.54 -19.57 -10.42
CA LYS A 165 13.13 -19.93 -10.65
C LYS A 165 12.26 -18.70 -10.96
N ALA A 166 12.58 -17.56 -10.34
CA ALA A 166 11.92 -16.28 -10.58
C ALA A 166 12.45 -15.56 -11.84
N ASN A 167 13.51 -16.08 -12.49
CA ASN A 167 14.17 -15.47 -13.65
C ASN A 167 14.61 -14.01 -13.40
N LEU A 168 15.03 -13.72 -12.16
CA LEU A 168 15.53 -12.39 -11.80
C LEU A 168 16.95 -12.17 -12.36
N LYS A 169 17.19 -10.95 -12.87
CA LYS A 169 18.50 -10.49 -13.34
C LYS A 169 19.13 -9.53 -12.32
N ASP A 170 20.43 -9.23 -12.44
CA ASP A 170 21.11 -8.16 -11.68
C ASP A 170 21.05 -8.20 -10.14
N TYR A 171 20.77 -9.36 -9.55
CA TYR A 171 20.86 -9.59 -8.10
C TYR A 171 22.32 -9.86 -7.68
N GLN A 172 22.62 -9.67 -6.39
CA GLN A 172 23.90 -10.09 -5.81
C GLN A 172 23.69 -10.93 -4.55
N ILE A 173 24.59 -11.89 -4.35
CA ILE A 173 24.58 -12.75 -3.16
C ILE A 173 25.84 -12.45 -2.37
N GLY A 174 25.66 -11.88 -1.17
CA GLY A 174 26.74 -11.60 -0.25
C GLY A 174 27.13 -12.82 0.58
N LYS A 175 27.83 -12.59 1.69
CA LYS A 175 28.23 -13.67 2.61
C LYS A 175 27.09 -14.20 3.46
N THR A 176 26.14 -13.33 3.84
CA THR A 176 25.04 -13.66 4.76
C THR A 176 23.67 -13.20 4.24
N LYS A 177 23.63 -12.43 3.14
CA LYS A 177 22.43 -11.76 2.64
C LYS A 177 22.32 -11.80 1.12
N VAL A 178 21.08 -11.84 0.63
CA VAL A 178 20.70 -11.56 -0.75
C VAL A 178 20.46 -10.06 -0.91
N PHE A 179 21.01 -9.49 -1.97
CA PHE A 179 20.90 -8.08 -2.36
C PHE A 179 20.11 -7.97 -3.66
N LEU A 180 18.99 -7.25 -3.61
CA LEU A 180 18.07 -7.08 -4.74
C LEU A 180 18.00 -5.60 -5.13
N ARG A 181 17.87 -5.35 -6.43
CA ARG A 181 17.62 -4.01 -6.99
C ARG A 181 16.18 -3.58 -6.72
N ALA A 182 15.91 -2.30 -6.92
CA ALA A 182 14.56 -1.76 -6.84
C ALA A 182 13.60 -2.51 -7.80
N GLY A 183 12.40 -2.82 -7.34
CA GLY A 183 11.37 -3.54 -8.12
C GLY A 183 11.46 -5.07 -8.08
N GLN A 184 12.65 -5.65 -7.90
CA GLN A 184 12.84 -7.11 -7.94
C GLN A 184 12.11 -7.87 -6.82
N MET A 185 11.99 -7.25 -5.64
CA MET A 185 11.18 -7.82 -4.56
C MET A 185 9.71 -7.93 -4.97
N ALA A 186 9.18 -6.94 -5.68
CA ALA A 186 7.80 -6.97 -6.16
C ALA A 186 7.59 -8.06 -7.23
N GLU A 187 8.59 -8.32 -8.08
CA GLU A 187 8.57 -9.43 -9.05
C GLU A 187 8.54 -10.79 -8.34
N LEU A 188 9.37 -10.97 -7.30
CA LEU A 188 9.34 -12.17 -6.46
C LEU A 188 8.00 -12.38 -5.76
N ASP A 189 7.44 -11.31 -5.18
CA ASP A 189 6.13 -11.35 -4.53
C ASP A 189 5.01 -11.67 -5.53
N ALA A 190 5.10 -11.18 -6.77
CA ALA A 190 4.15 -11.52 -7.83
C ALA A 190 4.21 -13.02 -8.19
N CYS A 191 5.42 -13.58 -8.38
CA CYS A 191 5.58 -15.01 -8.64
C CYS A 191 5.07 -15.86 -7.46
N ARG A 192 5.35 -15.44 -6.23
CA ARG A 192 4.86 -16.10 -5.01
C ARG A 192 3.32 -16.06 -4.94
N ALA A 193 2.72 -14.92 -5.22
CA ALA A 193 1.27 -14.75 -5.23
C ALA A 193 0.59 -15.65 -6.28
N GLU A 194 1.21 -15.85 -7.44
CA GLU A 194 0.71 -16.75 -8.48
C GLU A 194 0.66 -18.21 -7.99
N VAL A 195 1.74 -18.70 -7.37
CA VAL A 195 1.80 -20.08 -6.84
C VAL A 195 0.80 -20.28 -5.70
N LEU A 196 0.66 -19.30 -4.82
CA LEU A 196 -0.35 -19.29 -3.77
C LEU A 196 -1.77 -19.31 -4.35
N GLY A 197 -2.04 -18.51 -5.39
CA GLY A 197 -3.32 -18.46 -6.07
C GLY A 197 -3.72 -19.80 -6.66
N ARG A 198 -2.80 -20.47 -7.38
CA ARG A 198 -3.03 -21.83 -7.92
C ARG A 198 -3.32 -22.84 -6.81
N SER A 199 -2.58 -22.79 -5.71
CA SER A 199 -2.76 -23.67 -4.55
C SER A 199 -4.12 -23.45 -3.88
N ALA A 200 -4.52 -22.18 -3.71
CA ALA A 200 -5.81 -21.81 -3.16
C ALA A 200 -6.97 -22.33 -4.01
N ILE A 201 -6.87 -22.25 -5.35
CA ILE A 201 -7.89 -22.78 -6.26
C ILE A 201 -8.11 -24.28 -6.06
N VAL A 202 -7.04 -25.07 -5.90
CA VAL A 202 -7.15 -26.53 -5.67
C VAL A 202 -7.86 -26.82 -4.34
N ILE A 203 -7.47 -26.14 -3.28
CA ILE A 203 -8.07 -26.31 -1.95
C ILE A 203 -9.54 -25.89 -1.98
N GLN A 204 -9.84 -24.72 -2.53
CA GLN A 204 -11.20 -24.20 -2.66
C GLN A 204 -12.08 -25.12 -3.50
N LYS A 205 -11.55 -25.67 -4.59
CA LYS A 205 -12.27 -26.65 -5.43
C LYS A 205 -12.67 -27.87 -4.61
N LYS A 206 -11.73 -28.47 -3.87
CA LYS A 206 -12.02 -29.66 -3.04
C LYS A 206 -12.98 -29.36 -1.90
N ALA A 207 -12.83 -28.23 -1.22
CA ALA A 207 -13.75 -27.80 -0.16
C ALA A 207 -15.18 -27.61 -0.70
N ARG A 208 -15.33 -26.91 -1.84
CA ARG A 208 -16.64 -26.69 -2.48
C ARG A 208 -17.28 -28.00 -2.93
N THR A 209 -16.50 -28.91 -3.54
CA THR A 209 -16.99 -30.25 -3.92
C THR A 209 -17.49 -31.03 -2.69
N TYR A 210 -16.71 -31.05 -1.60
CA TYR A 210 -17.10 -31.76 -0.37
C TYR A 210 -18.41 -31.23 0.24
N ILE A 211 -18.54 -29.90 0.33
CA ILE A 211 -19.76 -29.26 0.84
C ILE A 211 -20.97 -29.64 -0.03
N CYS A 212 -20.81 -29.59 -1.36
CA CYS A 212 -21.88 -29.93 -2.29
C CYS A 212 -22.26 -31.42 -2.23
N GLU A 213 -21.28 -32.33 -2.15
CA GLU A 213 -21.55 -33.77 -2.01
C GLU A 213 -22.33 -34.09 -0.74
N LYS A 214 -22.00 -33.43 0.38
CA LYS A 214 -22.72 -33.59 1.64
C LYS A 214 -24.18 -33.17 1.49
N GLN A 215 -24.43 -32.02 0.87
CA GLN A 215 -25.79 -31.54 0.61
C GLN A 215 -26.57 -32.45 -0.34
N TYR A 216 -25.93 -32.92 -1.41
CA TYR A 216 -26.54 -33.84 -2.38
C TYR A 216 -26.96 -35.16 -1.74
N LYS A 217 -26.10 -35.75 -0.90
CA LYS A 217 -26.42 -37.00 -0.18
C LYS A 217 -27.65 -36.84 0.71
N LEU A 218 -27.75 -35.72 1.44
CA LEU A 218 -28.92 -35.40 2.27
C LEU A 218 -30.19 -35.27 1.43
N LEU A 219 -30.14 -34.48 0.35
CA LEU A 219 -31.28 -34.27 -0.53
C LEU A 219 -31.74 -35.57 -1.20
N ARG A 220 -30.80 -36.40 -1.66
CA ARG A 220 -31.09 -37.71 -2.27
C ARG A 220 -31.79 -38.63 -1.28
N PHE A 221 -31.33 -38.68 -0.03
CA PHE A 221 -31.97 -39.48 1.01
C PHE A 221 -33.42 -39.04 1.24
N SER A 222 -33.66 -37.74 1.45
CA SER A 222 -35.00 -37.19 1.62
C SER A 222 -35.91 -37.44 0.41
N ALA A 223 -35.38 -37.32 -0.81
CA ALA A 223 -36.14 -37.57 -2.04
C ALA A 223 -36.55 -39.05 -2.18
N ILE A 224 -35.67 -39.99 -1.85
CA ILE A 224 -35.98 -41.43 -1.90
C ILE A 224 -37.07 -41.77 -0.88
N GLU A 225 -36.97 -41.28 0.35
CA GLU A 225 -38.00 -41.50 1.38
C GLU A 225 -39.36 -40.93 0.95
N LEU A 226 -39.38 -39.72 0.38
CA LEU A 226 -40.60 -39.14 -0.17
C LEU A 226 -41.17 -39.98 -1.32
N GLN A 227 -40.33 -40.41 -2.26
CA GLN A 227 -40.75 -41.26 -3.38
C GLN A 227 -41.34 -42.60 -2.89
N ARG A 228 -40.75 -43.20 -1.86
CA ARG A 228 -41.26 -44.43 -1.23
C ARG A 228 -42.64 -44.20 -0.62
N ALA A 229 -42.79 -43.14 0.18
CA ALA A 229 -44.06 -42.79 0.82
C ALA A 229 -45.17 -42.53 -0.21
N ILE A 230 -44.87 -41.78 -1.28
CA ILE A 230 -45.87 -41.49 -2.30
C ILE A 230 -46.22 -42.74 -3.11
N LYS A 231 -45.25 -43.58 -3.50
CA LYS A 231 -45.53 -44.85 -4.18
C LYS A 231 -46.41 -45.76 -3.33
N ALA A 232 -46.12 -45.89 -2.04
CA ALA A 232 -46.95 -46.68 -1.13
C ALA A 232 -48.39 -46.15 -1.07
N LYS A 233 -48.57 -44.81 -1.01
CA LYS A 233 -49.90 -44.19 -1.02
C LYS A 233 -50.62 -44.35 -2.36
N ALA A 234 -49.92 -44.29 -3.48
CA ALA A 234 -50.48 -44.50 -4.82
C ALA A 234 -50.90 -45.97 -5.05
N THR A 235 -50.27 -46.94 -4.39
CA THR A 235 -50.74 -48.34 -4.44
C THR A 235 -52.02 -48.54 -3.62
N LEU A 236 -52.20 -47.78 -2.53
CA LEU A 236 -53.40 -47.84 -1.68
C LEU A 236 -54.60 -47.10 -2.29
N VAL A 237 -54.36 -46.13 -3.17
CA VAL A 237 -55.40 -45.38 -3.89
C VAL A 237 -55.45 -45.90 -5.32
N LEU A 238 -56.42 -46.78 -5.64
CA LEU A 238 -56.67 -47.31 -6.99
C LEU A 238 -57.16 -46.22 -7.96
N ASP A 239 -56.39 -45.15 -8.14
CA ASP A 239 -56.78 -44.05 -9.00
C ASP A 239 -55.67 -43.72 -10.01
N LYS A 240 -56.00 -43.92 -11.30
CA LYS A 240 -55.03 -43.85 -12.41
C LYS A 240 -54.46 -42.44 -12.61
N ASP A 241 -55.16 -41.39 -12.14
CA ASP A 241 -54.77 -39.99 -12.35
C ASP A 241 -53.63 -39.52 -11.43
N VAL A 242 -53.46 -40.15 -10.26
CA VAL A 242 -52.35 -39.83 -9.33
C VAL A 242 -51.01 -40.33 -9.89
N CYS A 243 -51.02 -41.44 -10.64
CA CYS A 243 -49.83 -42.06 -11.22
C CYS A 243 -49.18 -41.20 -12.32
N SER A 244 -50.00 -40.45 -13.07
CA SER A 244 -49.58 -39.53 -14.14
C SER A 244 -48.83 -38.31 -13.59
N SER A 245 -49.37 -37.69 -12.53
CA SER A 245 -48.75 -36.54 -11.85
C SER A 245 -47.44 -36.91 -11.13
N LEU A 246 -47.33 -38.16 -10.65
CA LEU A 246 -46.14 -38.70 -10.00
C LEU A 246 -44.95 -38.95 -10.94
N LYS A 247 -45.22 -39.35 -12.19
CA LYS A 247 -44.18 -39.48 -13.22
C LYS A 247 -43.51 -38.14 -13.51
N VAL A 248 -44.26 -37.04 -13.47
CA VAL A 248 -43.74 -35.67 -13.69
C VAL A 248 -42.80 -35.23 -12.56
N ILE A 249 -43.13 -35.54 -11.31
CA ILE A 249 -42.28 -35.23 -10.14
C ILE A 249 -40.99 -36.07 -10.17
N SER A 250 -41.09 -37.36 -10.48
CA SER A 250 -39.94 -38.25 -10.65
C SER A 250 -39.02 -37.79 -11.80
N PHE A 251 -39.59 -37.35 -12.93
CA PHE A 251 -38.85 -36.83 -14.07
C PHE A 251 -38.16 -35.50 -13.74
N SER A 252 -38.82 -34.63 -12.98
CA SER A 252 -38.26 -33.34 -12.54
C SER A 252 -37.07 -33.52 -11.60
N ILE A 253 -37.13 -34.46 -10.65
CA ILE A 253 -36.01 -34.78 -9.74
C ILE A 253 -34.82 -35.37 -10.52
N THR A 254 -35.09 -36.24 -11.50
CA THR A 254 -34.04 -36.89 -12.31
C THR A 254 -33.40 -35.92 -13.29
N SER A 255 -34.19 -35.03 -13.89
CA SER A 255 -33.71 -33.95 -14.76
C SER A 255 -32.92 -32.90 -13.97
N PHE A 256 -33.33 -32.56 -12.75
CA PHE A 256 -32.55 -31.68 -11.86
C PHE A 256 -31.20 -32.31 -11.48
N SER A 257 -31.18 -33.62 -11.18
CA SER A 257 -29.96 -34.39 -10.93
C SER A 257 -29.01 -34.44 -12.13
N ARG A 258 -29.53 -34.61 -13.35
CA ARG A 258 -28.74 -34.57 -14.59
C ARG A 258 -28.23 -33.17 -14.93
N TYR A 259 -29.05 -32.13 -14.78
CA TYR A 259 -28.66 -30.74 -15.02
C TYR A 259 -27.54 -30.32 -14.07
N PHE A 260 -27.63 -30.69 -12.79
CA PHE A 260 -26.55 -30.45 -11.81
C PHE A 260 -25.26 -31.23 -12.11
N THR A 261 -25.35 -32.39 -12.76
CA THR A 261 -24.16 -33.19 -13.13
C THR A 261 -23.50 -32.64 -14.41
N ILE A 262 -24.28 -32.17 -15.38
CA ILE A 262 -23.79 -31.68 -16.67
C ILE A 262 -23.17 -30.28 -16.55
N VAL A 263 -23.85 -29.35 -15.87
CA VAL A 263 -23.37 -27.97 -15.68
C VAL A 263 -22.01 -27.91 -14.96
N TYR A 264 -21.70 -28.91 -14.12
CA TYR A 264 -20.46 -28.93 -13.33
C TYR A 264 -19.36 -29.84 -13.88
N ARG A 265 -19.61 -30.61 -14.96
CA ARG A 265 -18.61 -31.47 -15.59
C ARG A 265 -17.87 -30.79 -16.75
N GLU A 266 -18.48 -29.82 -17.44
CA GLU A 266 -17.88 -29.22 -18.65
C GLU A 266 -17.26 -27.83 -18.50
N GLU A 267 -17.58 -27.02 -17.50
CA GLU A 267 -17.02 -25.65 -17.42
C GLU A 267 -16.16 -25.47 -16.17
N GLY A 268 -14.84 -25.61 -16.37
CA GLY A 268 -13.79 -25.24 -15.41
C GLY A 268 -13.65 -23.73 -15.18
N LYS A 269 -14.71 -22.95 -15.35
CA LYS A 269 -14.77 -21.49 -15.11
C LYS A 269 -15.92 -21.17 -14.17
N CYS A 270 -15.73 -21.41 -12.87
CA CYS A 270 -16.61 -20.84 -11.83
C CYS A 270 -16.08 -19.47 -11.39
N THR A 271 -16.20 -18.47 -12.26
CA THR A 271 -16.34 -17.08 -11.82
C THR A 271 -17.83 -16.80 -11.67
N SER A 272 -18.26 -16.60 -10.41
CA SER A 272 -19.56 -16.07 -10.01
C SER A 272 -20.80 -16.68 -10.69
N VAL A 273 -21.31 -17.79 -10.16
CA VAL A 273 -22.74 -18.12 -10.32
C VAL A 273 -23.42 -17.73 -9.01
N PRO A 274 -24.34 -16.75 -8.99
CA PRO A 274 -25.14 -16.46 -7.80
C PRO A 274 -25.97 -17.70 -7.48
N LEU A 275 -26.02 -18.08 -6.20
CA LEU A 275 -26.98 -19.08 -5.71
C LEU A 275 -28.38 -18.75 -6.27
N PRO A 276 -28.99 -19.60 -7.12
CA PRO A 276 -30.38 -19.39 -7.47
C PRO A 276 -31.22 -19.93 -6.30
N MET A 277 -31.39 -19.11 -5.26
CA MET A 277 -32.53 -19.24 -4.35
C MET A 277 -33.78 -18.69 -5.04
N LYS A 278 -34.29 -19.39 -6.05
CA LYS A 278 -35.71 -19.35 -6.43
C LYS A 278 -36.12 -20.73 -6.93
N LEU A 279 -36.73 -21.51 -6.03
CA LEU A 279 -37.55 -22.68 -6.39
C LEU A 279 -38.61 -22.24 -7.43
N PRO A 280 -38.93 -23.06 -8.44
CA PRO A 280 -40.03 -22.76 -9.33
C PRO A 280 -41.33 -22.76 -8.52
N ARG A 281 -42.02 -21.63 -8.51
CA ARG A 281 -43.42 -21.54 -8.06
C ARG A 281 -44.25 -22.46 -8.95
N VAL A 282 -44.63 -23.61 -8.42
CA VAL A 282 -45.72 -24.41 -9.01
C VAL A 282 -47.00 -23.60 -8.84
N CYS A 283 -47.58 -23.17 -9.95
CA CYS A 283 -48.89 -22.54 -10.00
C CYS A 283 -49.94 -23.46 -9.36
N MET A 284 -50.41 -23.13 -8.15
CA MET A 284 -51.73 -23.56 -7.70
C MET A 284 -52.77 -22.61 -8.30
N TYR A 285 -53.67 -23.13 -9.11
CA TYR A 285 -54.85 -22.40 -9.56
C TYR A 285 -55.79 -22.16 -8.35
N SER A 286 -55.87 -20.88 -7.97
CA SER A 286 -57.04 -20.11 -7.52
C SER A 286 -58.09 -20.75 -6.60
N ALA A 287 -58.11 -20.29 -5.35
CA ALA A 287 -59.36 -19.83 -4.71
C ALA A 287 -59.13 -18.39 -4.20
N LYS A 288 -59.88 -17.45 -4.78
CA LYS A 288 -59.85 -16.01 -4.48
C LYS A 288 -60.42 -15.72 -3.09
N MET A 289 -59.65 -15.02 -2.26
CA MET A 289 -60.16 -13.93 -1.43
C MET A 289 -59.10 -12.82 -1.41
N SER A 290 -59.55 -11.60 -1.64
CA SER A 290 -58.78 -10.35 -1.70
C SER A 290 -59.46 -9.33 -0.77
N PRO A 291 -58.84 -8.18 -0.43
CA PRO A 291 -57.42 -7.81 -0.35
C PRO A 291 -57.08 -7.10 0.98
N LEU A 292 -55.84 -6.63 1.19
CA LEU A 292 -55.52 -5.25 1.61
C LEU A 292 -54.01 -4.97 1.35
N PRO A 293 -53.61 -3.72 1.02
CA PRO A 293 -52.34 -3.43 0.34
C PRO A 293 -51.27 -2.87 1.27
N VAL A 294 -49.99 -3.11 0.95
CA VAL A 294 -48.91 -2.22 1.39
C VAL A 294 -48.00 -1.90 0.20
N THR A 295 -47.91 -0.59 0.03
CA THR A 295 -47.19 0.28 -0.89
C THR A 295 -45.78 -0.14 -1.32
N SER A 296 -45.55 0.13 -2.60
CA SER A 296 -44.28 0.34 -3.31
C SER A 296 -43.28 1.24 -2.58
N MET A 297 -41.99 0.97 -2.73
CA MET A 297 -41.10 1.93 -3.38
C MET A 297 -39.81 1.27 -3.90
N ASP A 298 -39.48 1.72 -5.10
CA ASP A 298 -38.48 1.27 -6.02
C ASP A 298 -37.04 1.72 -5.68
N ASN A 299 -36.11 0.87 -6.13
CA ASN A 299 -34.88 1.16 -6.87
C ASN A 299 -33.92 2.26 -6.39
N ILE A 300 -32.63 1.90 -6.35
CA ILE A 300 -31.66 2.31 -7.38
C ILE A 300 -30.42 1.41 -7.27
N SER A 301 -30.06 0.81 -8.40
CA SER A 301 -28.81 0.13 -8.67
C SER A 301 -27.87 1.02 -9.49
N SER A 302 -26.60 0.60 -9.48
CA SER A 302 -25.55 0.71 -10.51
C SER A 302 -24.71 1.98 -10.63
N LEU A 303 -23.42 1.75 -10.35
CA LEU A 303 -22.23 2.29 -11.02
C LEU A 303 -22.36 2.26 -12.57
N ASP A 304 -21.70 3.18 -13.27
CA ASP A 304 -20.47 2.85 -14.03
C ASP A 304 -19.85 4.04 -14.80
N ALA A 305 -18.52 3.93 -14.93
CA ALA A 305 -17.67 4.33 -16.06
C ALA A 305 -17.47 5.80 -16.48
N TYR A 306 -16.23 6.27 -16.33
CA TYR A 306 -15.50 7.16 -17.27
C TYR A 306 -14.01 6.80 -17.15
N GLY A 307 -13.18 6.59 -18.17
CA GLY A 307 -13.28 6.91 -19.60
C GLY A 307 -12.01 7.66 -20.03
N LYS A 308 -11.04 6.95 -20.65
CA LYS A 308 -9.84 7.50 -21.30
C LYS A 308 -10.22 8.42 -22.47
N ALA A 309 -9.50 9.53 -22.65
CA ALA A 309 -9.40 10.21 -23.95
C ALA A 309 -8.06 10.98 -24.08
N SER A 310 -7.36 10.73 -25.19
CA SER A 310 -6.44 11.68 -25.85
C SER A 310 -7.19 12.33 -27.02
N PRO A 311 -6.72 13.47 -27.55
CA PRO A 311 -6.47 13.48 -29.00
C PRO A 311 -5.28 14.35 -29.49
N GLN A 312 -4.68 13.82 -30.56
CA GLN A 312 -4.08 14.36 -31.79
C GLN A 312 -3.60 15.83 -31.93
N SER A 313 -2.44 15.89 -32.59
CA SER A 313 -1.76 16.96 -33.33
C SER A 313 -2.44 17.39 -34.63
N HIS A 314 -2.24 18.66 -35.06
CA HIS A 314 -2.13 19.10 -36.47
C HIS A 314 -1.51 20.53 -36.56
N PRO A 315 -1.10 21.05 -37.75
CA PRO A 315 0.23 21.66 -37.95
C PRO A 315 0.28 23.20 -38.13
N GLY A 316 1.49 23.74 -37.92
CA GLY A 316 2.21 24.75 -38.73
C GLY A 316 1.61 26.15 -39.03
N SER A 317 2.31 27.21 -38.60
CA SER A 317 2.78 28.32 -39.48
C SER A 317 3.58 29.38 -38.70
N SER A 318 4.70 29.81 -39.33
CA SER A 318 5.38 31.12 -39.32
C SER A 318 4.96 32.15 -38.24
N THR A 319 5.86 32.73 -37.46
CA THR A 319 6.94 33.67 -37.82
C THR A 319 7.89 33.83 -36.64
#